data_AF-A0A3E0W8K5-F1
#
_entry.id   AF-A0A3E0W8K5-F1
#
_cell.length_a   1.000
_cell.length_b   1.000
_cell.length_c   1.000
_cell.angle_alpha   90.00
_cell.angle_beta   90.00
_cell.angle_gamma   90.00
#
_symmetry.space_group_name_H-M   'P 1'
#
loop_
_entity.id
_entity.type
_entity.pdbx_description
1 polymer ?
#
loop_
_entity_poly.entity_id
_entity_poly.type
_entity_poly.pdbx_seq_one_letter_code
_entity_poly.pdbx_strand_id
1 'polypeptide(L)'
;MPDRVPITTADIDAVIGWTVIRAARRATRLFATSLAPHGLTPVEFGVLVQLDAANEKSSPADIARAVEMRPQSVAPTIDSPG
;
A
#
# COMPACT_ATOMS: atom_id res chain seq x y z
N MET A 1 -26.85 -15.21 30.92
CA MET A 1 -26.27 -15.05 29.57
C MET A 1 -26.12 -13.55 29.37
N PRO A 2 -24.91 -12.97 29.24
CA PRO A 2 -24.79 -11.53 29.10
C PRO A 2 -25.46 -11.11 27.78
N ASP A 3 -26.31 -10.08 27.84
CA ASP A 3 -26.90 -9.47 26.66
C ASP A 3 -25.79 -8.96 25.74
N ARG A 4 -25.75 -9.45 24.50
CA ARG A 4 -24.86 -8.89 23.49
C ARG A 4 -25.40 -7.52 23.10
N VAL A 5 -24.69 -6.47 23.49
CA VAL A 5 -24.91 -5.13 22.93
C VAL A 5 -24.60 -5.18 21.43
N PRO A 6 -25.56 -4.85 20.54
CA PRO A 6 -25.31 -4.84 19.11
C PRO A 6 -24.34 -3.69 18.76
N ILE A 7 -23.26 -4.02 18.04
CA ILE A 7 -22.30 -3.02 17.53
C ILE A 7 -22.95 -2.28 16.36
N THR A 8 -22.96 -0.96 16.43
CA THR A 8 -23.52 -0.08 15.38
C THR A 8 -22.44 0.37 14.39
N THR A 9 -22.85 0.90 13.24
CA THR A 9 -21.92 1.54 12.28
C THR A 9 -21.20 2.73 12.90
N ALA A 10 -21.85 3.47 13.79
CA ALA A 10 -21.24 4.59 14.50
C ALA A 10 -20.13 4.13 15.45
N ASP A 11 -20.31 2.99 16.13
CA ASP A 11 -19.27 2.39 16.98
C ASP A 11 -18.05 1.97 16.16
N ILE A 12 -18.27 1.43 14.97
CA ILE A 12 -17.22 1.06 14.01
C ILE A 12 -16.50 2.32 13.47
N ASP A 13 -17.25 3.39 13.20
CA ASP A 13 -16.70 4.66 12.71
C ASP A 13 -15.89 5.40 13.79
N ALA A 14 -16.27 5.26 15.06
CA ALA A 14 -15.57 5.81 16.22
C ALA A 14 -14.20 5.15 16.46
N VAL A 15 -13.95 3.96 15.90
CA VAL A 15 -12.62 3.35 15.92
C VAL A 15 -11.72 4.11 14.96
N ILE A 16 -10.85 4.97 15.48
CA ILE A 16 -9.88 5.76 14.71
C ILE A 16 -9.13 4.88 13.70
N GLY A 17 -8.67 3.70 14.13
CA GLY A 17 -7.97 2.75 13.25
C GLY A 17 -8.82 2.30 12.06
N TRP A 18 -10.12 2.11 12.23
CA TRP A 18 -11.02 1.70 11.16
C TRP A 18 -11.27 2.82 10.14
N THR A 19 -11.37 4.07 10.62
CA THR A 19 -11.46 5.24 9.75
C THR A 19 -10.18 5.42 8.91
N VAL A 20 -8.99 5.22 9.50
CA VAL A 20 -7.72 5.23 8.76
C VAL A 20 -7.68 4.12 7.71
N ILE A 21 -8.07 2.89 8.04
CA ILE A 21 -8.11 1.77 7.09
C ILE A 21 -9.03 2.08 5.89
N ARG A 22 -10.22 2.66 6.13
CA ARG A 22 -11.13 3.02 5.04
C ARG A 22 -10.58 4.16 4.19
N ALA A 23 -9.96 5.16 4.81
CA ALA A 23 -9.30 6.25 4.11
C ALA A 23 -8.17 5.72 3.21
N ALA A 24 -7.28 4.88 3.75
CA ALA A 24 -6.20 4.25 3.00
C ALA A 24 -6.74 3.43 1.83
N ARG A 25 -7.74 2.56 2.06
CA ARG A 25 -8.38 1.77 0.98
C ARG A 25 -9.00 2.65 -0.11
N ARG A 26 -9.60 3.78 0.26
CA ARG A 26 -10.16 4.73 -0.71
C ARG A 26 -9.04 5.41 -1.50
N ALA A 27 -7.99 5.86 -0.83
CA ALA A 27 -6.82 6.46 -1.47
C ALA A 27 -6.16 5.49 -2.45
N THR A 28 -5.92 4.23 -2.07
CA THR A 28 -5.34 3.20 -2.95
C THR A 28 -6.17 3.01 -4.22
N ARG A 29 -7.51 2.95 -4.11
CA ARG A 29 -8.38 2.82 -5.29
C ARG A 29 -8.29 4.02 -6.21
N LEU A 30 -8.36 5.23 -5.67
CA LEU A 30 -8.23 6.46 -6.46
C LEU A 30 -6.88 6.52 -7.17
N PHE A 31 -5.82 6.17 -6.45
CA PHE A 31 -4.47 6.17 -6.97
C PHE A 31 -4.28 5.12 -8.07
N ALA A 32 -4.80 3.90 -7.88
CA ALA A 32 -4.78 2.86 -8.91
C ALA A 32 -5.53 3.30 -10.18
N THR A 33 -6.68 3.99 -10.05
CA THR A 33 -7.39 4.54 -11.21
C THR A 33 -6.56 5.58 -11.94
N SER A 34 -5.85 6.45 -11.22
CA SER A 34 -4.98 7.46 -11.84
C SER A 34 -3.74 6.87 -12.51
N LEU A 35 -3.22 5.75 -12.01
CA LEU A 35 -2.03 5.08 -12.55
C LEU A 35 -2.33 4.10 -13.69
N ALA A 36 -3.58 3.63 -13.81
CA ALA A 36 -3.99 2.68 -14.85
C ALA A 36 -3.61 3.12 -16.30
N PRO A 37 -3.72 4.40 -16.70
CA PRO A 37 -3.28 4.85 -18.03
C PRO A 37 -1.78 4.69 -18.28
N HIS A 38 -0.97 4.59 -17.21
CA HIS A 38 0.47 4.39 -17.27
C HIS A 38 0.87 2.91 -17.13
N GLY A 39 -0.09 2.00 -16.99
CA GLY A 39 0.18 0.57 -16.80
C GLY A 39 0.81 0.24 -15.44
N LEU A 40 0.68 1.14 -14.44
CA LEU A 40 1.32 1.00 -13.14
C LEU A 40 0.32 0.68 -12.03
N THR A 41 0.76 -0.13 -11.07
CA THR A 41 0.11 -0.28 -9.78
C THR A 41 0.61 0.77 -8.78
N PRO A 42 -0.16 1.09 -7.73
CA PRO A 42 0.30 1.97 -6.64
C PRO A 42 1.64 1.55 -6.02
N VAL A 43 1.90 0.24 -6.01
CA VAL A 43 3.13 -0.36 -5.50
C VAL A 43 4.31 -0.06 -6.41
N GLU A 44 4.20 -0.34 -7.71
CA GLU A 44 5.26 -0.09 -8.68
C GLU A 44 5.61 1.39 -8.76
N PHE A 45 4.59 2.26 -8.67
CA PHE A 45 4.81 3.70 -8.53
C PHE A 45 5.63 4.03 -7.27
N GLY A 46 5.28 3.45 -6.12
CA GLY A 46 6.04 3.64 -4.88
C GLY A 46 7.49 3.22 -5.00
N VAL A 47 7.76 2.09 -5.69
CA VAL A 47 9.13 1.63 -5.98
C VAL A 47 9.87 2.65 -6.86
N LEU A 48 9.24 3.15 -7.93
CA LEU A 48 9.85 4.14 -8.82
C LEU A 48 10.17 5.46 -8.10
N VAL A 49 9.26 5.96 -7.26
CA VAL A 49 9.51 7.17 -6.46
C VAL A 49 10.68 6.98 -5.50
N GLN A 50 10.78 5.79 -4.88
CA GLN A 50 11.89 5.49 -3.98
C GLN A 50 13.22 5.32 -4.73
N LEU A 51 13.20 4.78 -5.96
CA LEU A 51 14.38 4.69 -6.81
C LEU A 51 14.86 6.07 -7.27
N ASP A 52 13.94 6.96 -7.63
CA ASP A 52 14.25 8.35 -8.01
C ASP A 52 14.80 9.16 -6.82
N ALA A 53 14.24 8.95 -5.63
CA ALA A 53 14.70 9.60 -4.41
C ALA A 53 15.99 8.99 -3.82
N ALA A 54 16.28 7.74 -4.15
CA ALA A 54 17.47 7.04 -3.68
C ALA A 54 18.72 7.53 -4.40
N ASN A 55 19.74 7.94 -3.63
CA ASN A 55 21.11 7.95 -4.13
C ASN A 55 21.56 6.50 -4.40
N GLU A 56 22.58 6.29 -5.24
CA GLU A 56 23.11 5.00 -5.76
C GLU A 56 23.38 3.86 -4.71
N LYS A 57 23.16 4.10 -3.42
CA LYS A 57 23.43 3.21 -2.29
C LYS A 57 22.19 2.57 -1.64
N SER A 58 20.98 2.86 -2.09
CA SER A 58 19.77 2.23 -1.50
C SER A 58 19.65 0.79 -1.96
N SER A 59 19.60 -0.15 -1.00
CA SER A 59 19.43 -1.56 -1.34
C SER A 59 17.96 -1.88 -1.69
N PRO A 60 17.69 -2.92 -2.49
CA PRO A 60 16.32 -3.38 -2.76
C PRO A 60 15.52 -3.69 -1.48
N ALA A 61 16.18 -4.07 -0.39
CA ALA A 61 15.55 -4.31 0.90
C ALA A 61 15.10 -3.02 1.60
N ASP A 62 15.83 -1.93 1.42
CA ASP A 62 15.47 -0.60 1.93
C ASP A 62 14.26 -0.06 1.17
N ILE A 63 14.23 -0.26 -0.15
CA ILE A 63 13.10 0.14 -1.01
C ILE A 63 11.85 -0.68 -0.66
N ALA A 64 11.97 -2.01 -0.53
CA ALA A 64 10.84 -2.86 -0.14
C ALA A 64 10.25 -2.46 1.23
N ARG A 65 11.11 -2.07 2.18
CA ARG A 65 10.69 -1.58 3.50
C ARG A 65 10.01 -0.22 3.42
N ALA A 66 10.52 0.68 2.58
CA ALA A 66 9.98 2.02 2.39
C ALA A 66 8.61 2.03 1.68
N VAL A 67 8.31 1.03 0.87
CA VAL A 67 6.99 0.85 0.20
C VAL A 67 6.03 0.00 1.05
N GLU A 68 6.36 -0.25 2.33
CA GLU A 68 5.57 -1.10 3.25
C GLU A 68 5.23 -2.49 2.68
N MET A 69 6.01 -2.97 1.73
CA MET A 69 5.82 -4.29 1.15
C MET A 69 6.47 -5.35 2.04
N ARG A 70 5.83 -6.52 2.15
CA ARG A 70 6.59 -7.70 2.58
C ARG A 70 7.67 -7.98 1.52
N PRO A 71 8.93 -8.23 1.89
CA PRO A 71 10.06 -8.41 0.94
C PRO A 71 9.87 -9.50 -0.13
N GLN A 72 8.83 -10.33 0.00
CA GLN A 72 8.62 -11.57 -0.75
C GLN A 72 7.88 -11.33 -2.09
N SER A 73 7.45 -10.10 -2.36
CA SER A 73 6.74 -9.72 -3.60
C SER A 73 7.60 -8.97 -4.63
N VAL A 74 8.91 -8.75 -4.37
CA VAL A 74 9.82 -8.05 -5.30
C VAL A 74 10.52 -8.99 -6.28
N ALA A 75 10.57 -10.29 -5.97
CA ALA A 75 11.31 -11.28 -6.75
C ALA A 75 10.88 -11.46 -8.23
N PRO A 76 9.60 -11.32 -8.65
CA PRO A 76 9.25 -11.57 -10.04
C PRO A 76 9.44 -10.38 -10.98
N THR A 77 9.81 -9.18 -10.49
CA THR A 77 9.90 -7.97 -11.34
C THR A 77 11.33 -7.65 -11.79
N ILE A 78 12.36 -8.22 -11.15
CA ILE A 78 13.77 -7.94 -11.47
C ILE A 78 14.38 -9.03 -12.37
N ASP A 79 13.68 -10.15 -12.60
CA ASP A 79 14.13 -11.24 -13.47
C ASP A 79 13.31 -11.28 -14.76
N SER A 80 13.44 -10.24 -15.58
CA SER A 80 13.01 -10.28 -16.98
C SER A 80 14.20 -9.91 -17.86
N PRO A 81 14.89 -10.91 -18.46
CA PRO A 81 15.93 -10.66 -19.43
C PRO A 81 15.27 -10.24 -20.75
N GLY A 82 15.40 -8.96 -21.08
CA GLY A 82 15.32 -8.44 -22.43
C GLY A 82 16.71 -8.06 -22.90
#